data_AF-A0A349BUM1-F1
#
_entry.id   AF-A0A349BUM1-F1
#
_cell.length_a   1.000
_cell.length_b   1.000
_cell.length_c   1.000
_cell.angle_alpha   90.00
_cell.angle_beta   90.00
_cell.angle_gamma   90.00
#
_symmetry.space_group_name_H-M   'P 1'
#
loop_
_entity.id
_entity.type
_entity.pdbx_description
1 polymer ?
#
loop_
_entity_poly.entity_id
_entity_poly.type
_entity_poly.pdbx_seq_one_letter_code
_entity_poly.pdbx_strand_id
1 'polypeptide(L)'
;MPSDYSKIQEDHRAFFEVLKTKSVSFRIEQLKKLKKLIQKEEDQIIKALQADLGKPAFESYTSEILMVQKEIALFIKNLKSWAAPKSVSGSVLNFPSQDFILSEPYGTVLMISPWNYPFQLAMIPLIGAVAAGNTVV
;
A
#
# COMPACT_ATOMS: atom_id res chain seq x y z
N MET A 1 -14.25 14.72 24.21
CA MET A 1 -14.10 13.29 23.86
C MET A 1 -12.84 13.16 23.02
N PRO A 2 -11.91 12.22 23.27
CA PRO A 2 -10.96 11.83 22.23
C PRO A 2 -11.81 11.18 21.13
N SER A 3 -12.20 11.97 20.15
CA SER A 3 -13.27 11.69 19.18
C SER A 3 -12.75 10.74 18.12
N ASP A 4 -13.13 9.46 18.18
CA ASP A 4 -13.03 8.37 17.18
C ASP A 4 -11.66 8.14 16.49
N TYR A 5 -11.08 9.18 15.89
CA TYR A 5 -9.79 9.18 15.20
C TYR A 5 -8.60 8.77 16.07
N SER A 6 -8.54 9.22 17.33
CA SER A 6 -7.48 8.81 18.26
C SER A 6 -7.49 7.30 18.46
N LYS A 7 -8.68 6.71 18.57
CA LYS A 7 -8.85 5.26 18.72
C LYS A 7 -8.44 4.52 17.44
N ILE A 8 -8.85 4.98 16.27
CA ILE A 8 -8.43 4.39 14.98
C ILE A 8 -6.90 4.40 14.86
N GLN A 9 -6.25 5.51 15.24
CA GLN A 9 -4.80 5.63 15.23
C GLN A 9 -4.13 4.67 16.22
N GLU A 10 -4.64 4.59 17.44
CA GLU A 10 -4.16 3.67 18.48
C GLU A 10 -4.28 2.20 18.03
N ASP A 11 -5.42 1.81 17.45
CA ASP A 11 -5.65 0.45 16.94
C ASP A 11 -4.66 0.08 15.82
N HIS A 12 -4.38 1.02 14.90
CA HIS A 12 -3.41 0.80 13.82
C HIS A 12 -1.96 0.74 14.32
N ARG A 13 -1.63 1.50 15.36
CA ARG A 13 -0.32 1.43 16.03
C ARG A 13 -0.15 0.11 16.76
N ALA A 14 -1.14 -0.27 17.57
CA ALA A 14 -1.15 -1.55 18.29
C ALA A 14 -1.03 -2.73 17.32
N PHE A 15 -1.73 -2.71 16.18
CA PHE A 15 -1.59 -3.77 15.19
C PHE A 15 -0.20 -3.82 14.54
N PHE A 16 0.42 -2.66 14.27
CA PHE A 16 1.77 -2.59 13.74
C PHE A 16 2.80 -3.19 14.72
N GLU A 17 2.65 -2.94 16.03
CA GLU A 17 3.53 -3.44 17.09
C GLU A 17 3.54 -4.97 17.21
N VAL A 18 2.50 -5.66 16.73
CA VAL A 18 2.48 -7.15 16.64
C VAL A 18 3.39 -7.66 15.52
N LEU A 19 3.99 -6.78 14.70
CA LEU A 19 4.97 -7.06 13.65
C LEU A 19 4.49 -7.98 12.52
N LYS A 20 3.19 -8.31 12.45
CA LYS A 20 2.60 -9.11 11.37
C LYS A 20 2.86 -8.50 9.99
N THR A 21 2.90 -7.17 9.91
CA THR A 21 3.11 -6.42 8.67
C THR A 21 4.54 -6.51 8.12
N LYS A 22 5.53 -6.93 8.93
CA LYS A 22 6.91 -7.16 8.44
C LYS A 22 6.97 -8.33 7.45
N SER A 23 6.10 -9.33 7.61
CA SER A 23 6.07 -10.50 6.75
C SER A 23 5.71 -10.14 5.30
N VAL A 24 6.60 -10.47 4.35
CA VAL A 24 6.35 -10.28 2.92
C VAL A 24 5.13 -11.08 2.45
N SER A 25 4.91 -12.29 2.97
CA SER A 25 3.75 -13.11 2.58
C SER A 25 2.44 -12.48 3.04
N PHE A 26 2.40 -11.93 4.26
CA PHE A 26 1.25 -11.21 4.78
C PHE A 26 0.91 -10.00 3.90
N ARG A 27 1.92 -9.20 3.53
CA ARG A 27 1.77 -8.02 2.66
C ARG A 27 1.20 -8.40 1.29
N ILE A 28 1.76 -9.44 0.67
CA ILE A 28 1.25 -9.96 -0.62
C ILE A 28 -0.19 -10.45 -0.50
N GLU A 29 -0.55 -11.10 0.60
CA GLU A 29 -1.93 -11.55 0.84
C GLU A 29 -2.90 -10.37 0.95
N GLN A 30 -2.55 -9.30 1.67
CA GLN A 30 -3.40 -8.11 1.77
C GLN A 30 -3.59 -7.45 0.40
N LEU A 31 -2.52 -7.34 -0.40
CA LEU A 31 -2.61 -6.80 -1.76
C LEU A 31 -3.50 -7.67 -2.67
N LYS A 32 -3.44 -8.99 -2.55
CA LYS A 32 -4.34 -9.91 -3.28
C LYS A 32 -5.80 -9.74 -2.86
N LYS A 33 -6.06 -9.60 -1.55
CA LYS A 33 -7.41 -9.33 -1.02
C LYS A 33 -7.95 -8.01 -1.55
N LEU A 34 -7.14 -6.94 -1.51
CA LEU A 34 -7.49 -5.64 -2.05
C LEU A 34 -7.83 -5.73 -3.54
N LYS A 35 -6.98 -6.37 -4.36
CA LYS A 35 -7.25 -6.55 -5.79
C LYS A 35 -8.58 -7.25 -6.04
N LYS A 36 -8.86 -8.33 -5.32
CA LYS A 36 -10.12 -9.08 -5.46
C LYS A 36 -11.33 -8.25 -5.06
N LEU A 37 -11.21 -7.45 -3.99
CA LEU A 37 -12.27 -6.55 -3.55
C LEU A 37 -12.56 -5.47 -4.60
N ILE A 38 -11.52 -4.82 -5.14
CA ILE A 38 -11.66 -3.80 -6.18
C ILE A 38 -12.34 -4.37 -7.42
N GLN A 39 -11.94 -5.57 -7.86
CA GLN A 39 -12.58 -6.25 -9.00
C GLN A 39 -14.05 -6.57 -8.74
N LYS A 40 -14.41 -6.95 -7.51
CA LYS A 40 -15.79 -7.24 -7.13
C LYS A 40 -16.65 -5.98 -7.08
N GLU A 41 -16.09 -4.87 -6.61
CA GLU A 41 -16.81 -3.61 -6.39
C GLU A 41 -16.62 -2.60 -7.52
N GLU A 42 -16.09 -3.02 -8.68
CA GLU A 42 -15.79 -2.17 -9.84
C GLU A 42 -16.98 -1.30 -10.26
N ASP A 43 -18.16 -1.91 -10.40
CA ASP A 43 -19.39 -1.20 -10.77
C ASP A 43 -19.79 -0.15 -9.71
N GLN A 44 -19.54 -0.43 -8.43
CA GLN A 44 -19.86 0.52 -7.36
C GLN A 44 -18.90 1.72 -7.40
N ILE A 45 -17.62 1.47 -7.65
CA ILE A 45 -16.60 2.51 -7.80
C ILE A 45 -16.95 3.41 -8.99
N ILE A 46 -17.31 2.82 -10.14
CA ILE A 46 -17.71 3.58 -11.33
C ILE A 46 -18.96 4.42 -11.06
N LYS A 47 -19.97 3.84 -10.39
CA LYS A 47 -21.20 4.57 -10.03
C LYS A 47 -20.92 5.75 -9.11
N ALA A 48 -20.04 5.59 -8.13
CA ALA A 48 -19.63 6.67 -7.23
C ALA A 48 -18.90 7.79 -8.00
N LEU A 49 -17.94 7.45 -8.86
CA LEU A 49 -17.21 8.41 -9.68
C LEU A 49 -18.12 9.17 -10.65
N GLN A 50 -19.12 8.50 -11.22
CA GLN A 50 -20.12 9.14 -12.06
C GLN A 50 -21.01 10.10 -11.25
N ALA A 51 -21.40 9.73 -10.03
CA ALA A 51 -22.23 10.58 -9.18
C ALA A 51 -21.48 11.82 -8.68
N ASP A 52 -20.23 11.67 -8.26
CA ASP A 52 -19.45 12.74 -7.65
C ASP A 52 -18.80 13.67 -8.69
N LEU A 53 -18.33 13.11 -9.81
CA LEU A 53 -17.53 13.83 -10.80
C LEU A 53 -18.15 13.87 -12.20
N GLY A 54 -19.27 13.18 -12.43
CA GLY A 54 -19.84 13.05 -13.77
C GLY A 54 -18.99 12.20 -14.72
N LYS A 55 -17.97 11.49 -14.22
CA LYS A 55 -16.94 10.83 -15.03
C LYS A 55 -17.51 9.59 -15.76
N PRO A 56 -17.46 9.54 -17.11
CA PRO A 56 -17.96 8.42 -17.88
C PRO A 56 -17.34 7.08 -17.48
N ALA A 57 -18.11 5.99 -17.58
CA ALA A 57 -17.69 4.66 -17.12
C ALA A 57 -16.32 4.20 -17.68
N PHE A 58 -16.07 4.45 -18.97
CA PHE A 58 -14.80 4.10 -19.60
C PHE A 58 -13.61 4.89 -19.03
N GLU A 59 -13.80 6.20 -18.80
CA GLU A 59 -12.77 7.05 -18.21
C GLU A 59 -12.54 6.69 -16.74
N SER A 60 -13.61 6.45 -15.98
CA SER A 60 -13.54 5.95 -14.61
C SER A 60 -12.75 4.64 -14.53
N TYR A 61 -13.03 3.68 -15.41
CA TYR A 61 -12.28 2.43 -15.42
C TYR A 61 -10.81 2.62 -15.78
N THR A 62 -10.51 3.32 -16.88
CA THR A 62 -9.14 3.41 -17.41
C THR A 62 -8.23 4.31 -16.58
N SER A 63 -8.74 5.43 -16.05
CA SER A 63 -7.96 6.38 -15.25
C SER A 63 -7.92 6.04 -13.76
N GLU A 64 -8.96 5.41 -13.21
CA GLU A 64 -9.02 5.18 -11.76
C GLU A 64 -8.71 3.72 -11.41
N ILE A 65 -9.45 2.78 -12.00
CA ILE A 65 -9.46 1.39 -11.55
C ILE A 65 -8.32 0.58 -12.15
N LEU A 66 -8.13 0.67 -13.47
CA LEU A 66 -7.12 -0.08 -14.20
C LEU A 66 -5.70 0.29 -13.73
N MET A 67 -5.44 1.57 -13.46
CA MET A 67 -4.15 2.02 -12.91
C MET A 67 -3.87 1.34 -11.56
N VAL A 68 -4.84 1.36 -10.64
CA VAL A 68 -4.73 0.74 -9.32
C VAL A 68 -4.53 -0.77 -9.41
N GLN A 69 -5.28 -1.47 -10.26
CA GLN A 69 -5.12 -2.91 -10.45
C GLN A 69 -3.74 -3.29 -11.00
N LYS A 70 -3.19 -2.48 -11.92
CA LYS A 70 -1.83 -2.65 -12.45
C LYS A 70 -0.77 -2.41 -11.38
N GLU A 71 -0.95 -1.39 -10.55
CA GLU A 71 -0.04 -1.08 -9.45
C GLU A 71 0.01 -2.24 -8.44
N ILE A 72 -1.15 -2.76 -8.03
CA ILE A 72 -1.21 -3.93 -7.15
C ILE A 72 -0.47 -5.13 -7.76
N ALA A 73 -0.67 -5.39 -9.06
CA ALA A 73 -0.02 -6.49 -9.75
C ALA A 73 1.51 -6.31 -9.80
N LEU A 74 1.99 -5.09 -10.04
CA LEU A 74 3.41 -4.74 -10.02
C LEU A 74 4.03 -5.03 -8.65
N PHE A 75 3.40 -4.55 -7.57
CA PHE A 75 3.88 -4.78 -6.22
C PHE A 75 3.86 -6.26 -5.86
N ILE A 76 2.77 -6.99 -6.13
CA ILE A 76 2.71 -8.44 -5.87
C ILE A 76 3.85 -9.19 -6.57
N LYS A 77 4.15 -8.84 -7.82
CA LYS A 77 5.19 -9.48 -8.63
C LYS A 77 6.59 -9.25 -8.05
N ASN A 78 6.89 -8.04 -7.58
CA ASN A 78 8.26 -7.65 -7.25
C ASN A 78 8.55 -7.59 -5.74
N LEU A 79 7.54 -7.59 -4.88
CA LEU A 79 7.71 -7.29 -3.44
C LEU A 79 8.71 -8.21 -2.73
N LYS A 80 8.79 -9.48 -3.11
CA LYS A 80 9.79 -10.40 -2.55
C LYS A 80 11.22 -9.93 -2.81
N SER A 81 11.50 -9.44 -4.01
CA SER A 81 12.82 -8.92 -4.37
C SER A 81 13.06 -7.55 -3.73
N TRP A 82 12.06 -6.68 -3.72
CA TRP A 82 12.19 -5.33 -3.14
C TRP A 82 12.40 -5.33 -1.63
N ALA A 83 11.84 -6.31 -0.91
CA ALA A 83 11.98 -6.46 0.53
C ALA A 83 13.22 -7.27 0.96
N ALA A 84 13.94 -7.91 0.04
CA ALA A 84 15.10 -8.71 0.39
C ALA A 84 16.29 -7.82 0.82
N PRO A 85 17.15 -8.27 1.75
CA PRO A 85 18.40 -7.59 2.07
C PRO A 85 19.24 -7.37 0.80
N LYS A 86 19.77 -6.16 0.62
CA LYS A 86 20.65 -5.83 -0.50
C LYS A 86 22.08 -5.76 -0.02
N SER A 87 22.91 -6.73 -0.40
CA SER A 87 24.34 -6.70 -0.12
C SER A 87 24.99 -5.48 -0.77
N VAL A 88 25.90 -4.83 -0.04
CA VAL A 88 26.69 -3.71 -0.53
C VAL A 88 28.17 -3.96 -0.27
N SER A 89 29.03 -3.38 -1.11
CA SER A 89 30.47 -3.51 -0.94
C SER A 89 30.91 -2.78 0.32
N GLY A 90 31.49 -3.52 1.26
CA GLY A 90 32.10 -2.96 2.47
C GLY A 90 33.54 -2.50 2.27
N SER A 91 34.05 -1.78 3.26
CA SER A 91 35.48 -1.44 3.32
C SER A 91 36.31 -2.69 3.64
N VAL A 92 37.50 -2.82 3.02
CA VAL A 92 38.46 -3.89 3.34
C VAL A 92 38.84 -3.89 4.83
N LEU A 93 38.81 -2.72 5.47
CA LEU A 93 39.07 -2.57 6.91
C LEU A 93 38.08 -3.35 7.79
N ASN A 94 36.88 -3.64 7.27
CA ASN A 94 35.83 -4.33 8.01
C ASN A 94 35.86 -5.85 7.81
N PHE A 95 36.82 -6.39 7.04
CA PHE A 95 36.93 -7.84 6.83
C PHE A 95 37.11 -8.58 8.18
N PRO A 96 36.35 -9.65 8.48
CA PRO A 96 35.51 -10.46 7.57
C PRO A 96 33.99 -10.14 7.60
N SER A 97 33.60 -8.94 8.01
CA SER A 97 32.18 -8.54 8.10
C SER A 97 31.48 -8.44 6.75
N GLN A 98 30.14 -8.50 6.75
CA GLN A 98 29.29 -8.32 5.57
C GLN A 98 28.38 -7.12 5.75
N ASP A 99 28.28 -6.28 4.71
CA ASP A 99 27.45 -5.08 4.72
C ASP A 99 26.21 -5.29 3.84
N PHE A 100 25.04 -4.89 4.36
CA PHE A 100 23.76 -4.99 3.64
C PHE A 100 22.78 -3.88 4.06
N ILE A 101 21.87 -3.54 3.15
CA ILE A 101 20.77 -2.62 3.38
C ILE A 101 19.49 -3.42 3.61
N LEU A 102 18.83 -3.15 4.74
CA LEU A 102 17.50 -3.67 5.06
C LEU A 102 16.44 -2.59 4.84
N SER A 103 15.37 -2.95 4.13
CA SER A 103 14.19 -2.09 4.00
C SER A 103 13.19 -2.43 5.10
N GLU A 104 12.96 -1.50 6.03
CA GLU A 104 11.98 -1.66 7.11
C GLU A 104 10.83 -0.65 6.99
N PRO A 105 9.60 -1.02 7.43
CA PRO A 105 8.47 -0.09 7.46
C PRO A 105 8.67 1.02 8.49
N TYR A 106 8.08 2.19 8.23
CA TYR A 106 8.08 3.33 9.16
C TYR A 106 7.14 3.14 10.34
N GLY A 107 5.99 2.46 10.15
CA GLY A 107 4.99 2.27 11.22
C GLY A 107 3.57 2.47 10.74
N THR A 108 2.83 3.31 11.46
CA THR A 108 1.50 3.79 11.04
C THR A 108 1.66 5.08 10.27
N VAL A 109 1.21 5.09 9.02
CA VAL A 109 1.29 6.24 8.11
C VAL A 109 -0.10 6.80 7.82
N LEU A 110 -0.16 8.10 7.57
CA LEU A 110 -1.38 8.81 7.18
C LEU A 110 -1.39 9.04 5.67
N MET A 111 -2.50 8.73 5.01
CA MET A 111 -2.73 8.96 3.59
C MET A 111 -3.88 9.95 3.40
N ILE A 112 -3.60 11.05 2.69
CA ILE A 112 -4.59 12.08 2.36
C ILE A 112 -4.62 12.23 0.84
N SER A 113 -5.81 12.08 0.24
CA SER A 113 -6.01 12.16 -1.21
C SER A 113 -6.87 13.36 -1.60
N PRO A 114 -6.58 14.02 -2.74
CA PRO A 114 -7.44 15.06 -3.31
C PRO A 114 -8.65 14.47 -4.04
N TRP A 115 -9.56 15.33 -4.49
CA TRP A 115 -10.88 14.94 -5.01
C TRP A 115 -10.94 14.65 -6.52
N ASN A 116 -9.93 15.02 -7.31
CA ASN A 116 -9.99 15.01 -8.77
C ASN A 116 -9.75 13.63 -9.41
N TYR A 117 -8.97 12.78 -8.74
CA TYR A 117 -8.87 11.33 -9.02
C TYR A 117 -8.99 10.56 -7.71
N PRO A 118 -10.19 10.59 -7.09
CA PRO A 118 -10.34 10.32 -5.67
C PRO A 118 -10.03 8.87 -5.33
N PHE A 119 -10.17 7.95 -6.28
CA PHE A 119 -9.85 6.55 -6.07
C PHE A 119 -8.38 6.26 -6.34
N GLN A 120 -7.86 6.67 -7.49
CA GLN A 120 -6.48 6.39 -7.89
C GLN A 120 -5.45 7.06 -6.97
N LEU A 121 -5.65 8.34 -6.62
CA LEU A 121 -4.72 9.08 -5.78
C LEU A 121 -4.76 8.63 -4.32
N ALA A 122 -5.86 8.02 -3.88
CA ALA A 122 -5.93 7.36 -2.58
C ALA A 122 -5.21 5.99 -2.60
N MET A 123 -5.51 5.17 -3.61
CA MET A 123 -5.12 3.76 -3.61
C MET A 123 -3.65 3.55 -3.96
N ILE A 124 -3.07 4.29 -4.90
CA ILE A 124 -1.67 4.08 -5.32
C ILE A 124 -0.69 4.29 -4.14
N PRO A 125 -0.74 5.40 -3.38
CA PRO A 125 0.12 5.58 -2.21
C PRO A 125 -0.16 4.53 -1.11
N LEU A 126 -1.43 4.18 -0.90
CA LEU A 126 -1.82 3.13 0.05
C LEU A 126 -1.19 1.78 -0.28
N ILE A 127 -1.19 1.39 -1.56
CA ILE A 127 -0.56 0.15 -2.03
C ILE A 127 0.94 0.15 -1.70
N GLY A 128 1.63 1.25 -1.98
CA GLY A 128 3.04 1.41 -1.65
C GLY A 128 3.30 1.29 -0.14
N ALA A 129 2.48 1.94 0.68
CA ALA A 129 2.60 1.90 2.13
C ALA A 129 2.36 0.49 2.71
N VAL A 130 1.32 -0.22 2.27
CA VAL A 130 1.04 -1.61 2.66
C VAL A 130 2.14 -2.55 2.19
N ALA A 131 2.63 -2.36 0.96
CA ALA A 131 3.73 -3.15 0.43
C ALA A 131 5.05 -2.91 1.17
N ALA A 132 5.31 -1.71 1.68
CA ALA A 132 6.45 -1.44 2.55
C ALA A 132 6.30 -2.08 3.95
N GLY A 133 5.07 -2.42 4.36
CA GLY A 133 4.77 -3.06 5.65
C GLY A 133 4.24 -2.11 6.72
N ASN A 134 3.73 -0.95 6.30
CA ASN A 134 3.09 0.00 7.20
C ASN A 134 1.62 -0.38 7.46
N THR A 135 1.08 0.10 8.57
CA THR A 135 -0.37 0.29 8.71
C THR A 135 -0.75 1.68 8.19
N VAL A 136 -1.94 1.83 7.63
CA VAL A 136 -2.32 3.07 6.91
C VAL A 136 -3.66 3.55 7.44
N VAL A 137 -3.75 4.85 7.74
CA VAL A 137 -4.99 5.59 8.04
C VAL A 137 -5.28 6.55 6.90
#